data_AF-A0A3D5QC68-F1
#
_entry.id   AF-A0A3D5QC68-F1
#
_cell.length_a   1.000
_cell.length_b   1.000
_cell.length_c   1.000
_cell.angle_alpha   90.00
_cell.angle_beta   90.00
_cell.angle_gamma   90.00
#
_symmetry.space_group_name_H-M   'P 1'
#
loop_
_entity.id
_entity.type
_entity.pdbx_description
1 polymer ?
#
loop_
_entity_poly.entity_id
_entity_poly.type
_entity_poly.pdbx_seq_one_letter_code
_entity_poly.pdbx_strand_id
1 'polypeptide(L)'
;MDCFYGSEQMVWELKNLILKLIAEKPIFLIQLLEKDSNQKIPLSIFGKFQVEKEGEHADQFNLKMSALTFIVDVTRIFALSKQLNDLNTVERLKHLRRKKILSEETVQNVLSAYETVVDILMNEQINKSKRNYSPDKYIDPYKLSLLNQNKLKEAFNTISKYLSTGIKYYKGHP
;
A
#
# COMPACT_ATOMS: atom_id res chain seq x y z
N MET A 1 5.77 9.44 -13.06
CA MET A 1 6.75 9.57 -14.16
C MET A 1 6.76 11.03 -14.54
N ASP A 2 7.69 11.77 -13.97
CA ASP A 2 7.90 13.16 -14.35
C ASP A 2 8.95 13.19 -15.45
N CYS A 3 8.91 14.22 -16.29
CA CYS A 3 9.90 14.39 -17.34
C CYS A 3 11.24 14.74 -16.68
N PHE A 4 12.09 13.74 -16.48
CA PHE A 4 13.44 13.96 -15.96
C PHE A 4 14.37 14.52 -17.05
N TYR A 5 14.16 14.10 -18.29
CA TYR A 5 14.84 14.60 -19.49
C TYR A 5 13.99 14.31 -20.74
N GLY A 6 14.04 15.18 -21.75
CA GLY A 6 13.32 15.01 -23.03
C GLY A 6 12.03 15.83 -23.14
N SER A 7 11.16 15.45 -24.08
CA SER A 7 9.90 16.15 -24.36
C SER A 7 8.79 15.73 -23.39
N GLU A 8 8.26 16.69 -22.64
CA GLU A 8 7.11 16.49 -21.76
C GLU A 8 5.87 16.00 -22.53
N GLN A 9 5.70 16.47 -23.76
CA GLN A 9 4.62 16.02 -24.64
C GLN A 9 4.71 14.51 -24.93
N MET A 10 5.91 14.00 -25.26
CA MET A 10 6.10 12.57 -25.52
C MET A 10 5.85 11.73 -24.27
N VAL A 11 6.26 12.21 -23.09
CA VAL A 11 5.96 11.55 -21.81
C VAL A 11 4.45 11.48 -21.58
N TRP A 12 3.73 12.55 -21.90
CA TRP A 12 2.29 12.60 -21.75
C TRP A 12 1.56 11.68 -22.73
N GLU A 13 1.97 11.66 -24.01
CA GLU A 13 1.45 10.75 -25.03
C GLU A 13 1.67 9.28 -24.64
N LEU A 14 2.87 8.93 -24.20
CA LEU A 14 3.18 7.58 -23.71
C LEU A 14 2.33 7.20 -22.50
N LYS A 15 2.16 8.11 -21.52
CA LYS A 15 1.29 7.88 -20.36
C LYS A 15 -0.14 7.56 -20.79
N ASN A 16 -0.70 8.36 -21.70
CA ASN A 16 -2.07 8.17 -22.17
C ASN A 16 -2.22 6.85 -22.93
N LEU A 17 -1.25 6.49 -23.76
CA LEU A 17 -1.23 5.20 -24.43
C LEU A 17 -1.23 4.03 -23.44
N ILE A 18 -0.36 4.08 -22.43
CA ILE A 18 -0.29 3.05 -21.39
C ILE A 18 -1.61 2.96 -20.60
N LEU A 19 -2.19 4.10 -20.19
CA LEU A 19 -3.47 4.13 -19.47
C LEU A 19 -4.60 3.52 -20.29
N LYS A 20 -4.64 3.79 -21.60
CA LYS A 20 -5.62 3.21 -22.52
C LYS A 20 -5.47 1.69 -22.60
N LEU A 21 -4.25 1.19 -22.81
CA LEU A 21 -3.97 -0.25 -22.88
C LEU A 21 -4.33 -0.99 -21.58
N ILE A 22 -4.07 -0.38 -20.42
CA ILE A 22 -4.41 -0.98 -19.12
C ILE A 22 -5.93 -1.02 -18.92
N ALA A 23 -6.65 0.03 -19.32
CA ALA A 23 -8.11 0.07 -19.21
C ALA A 23 -8.80 -1.02 -20.06
N GLU A 24 -8.17 -1.44 -21.17
CA GLU A 24 -8.67 -2.51 -22.05
C GLU A 24 -8.32 -3.93 -21.55
N LYS A 25 -7.61 -4.07 -20.43
CA LYS A 25 -7.15 -5.37 -19.89
C LYS A 25 -7.51 -5.55 -18.40
N PRO A 26 -8.79 -5.74 -18.02
CA PRO A 26 -9.21 -5.94 -16.62
C PRO A 26 -8.49 -7.12 -15.93
N ILE A 27 -8.22 -8.20 -16.67
CA ILE A 27 -7.51 -9.39 -16.16
C ILE A 27 -6.12 -9.02 -15.62
N PHE A 28 -5.41 -8.11 -16.28
CA PHE A 28 -4.08 -7.67 -15.84
C PHE A 28 -4.14 -6.99 -14.46
N LEU A 29 -5.20 -6.20 -14.21
CA LEU A 29 -5.41 -5.54 -12.93
C LEU A 29 -5.74 -6.53 -11.81
N ILE A 30 -6.52 -7.58 -12.12
CA ILE A 30 -6.83 -8.65 -11.18
C ILE A 30 -5.56 -9.43 -10.82
N GLN A 31 -4.75 -9.80 -11.81
CA GLN A 31 -3.48 -10.51 -11.58
C GLN A 31 -2.51 -9.70 -10.73
N LEU A 32 -2.48 -8.37 -10.90
CA LEU A 32 -1.66 -7.48 -10.08
C LEU A 32 -2.13 -7.48 -8.61
N LEU A 33 -3.45 -7.40 -8.37
CA LEU A 33 -4.02 -7.53 -7.01
C LEU A 33 -3.79 -8.91 -6.38
N GLU A 34 -3.88 -9.98 -7.18
CA GLU A 34 -3.73 -11.34 -6.68
C GLU A 34 -2.28 -11.65 -6.28
N LYS A 35 -1.30 -11.11 -7.01
CA LYS A 35 0.12 -11.17 -6.61
C LYS A 35 0.31 -10.61 -5.21
N ASP A 36 -0.31 -9.47 -4.91
CA ASP A 36 -0.20 -8.85 -3.60
C ASP A 36 -0.93 -9.69 -2.56
N SER A 37 -2.12 -10.25 -2.88
CA SER A 37 -2.87 -11.11 -1.95
C SER A 37 -2.12 -12.36 -1.47
N ASN A 38 -1.14 -12.83 -2.25
CA ASN A 38 -0.26 -13.93 -1.83
C ASN A 38 0.75 -13.49 -0.76
N GLN A 39 1.08 -12.20 -0.68
CA GLN A 39 1.78 -11.64 0.47
C GLN A 39 0.81 -11.53 1.64
N LYS A 40 1.17 -12.11 2.79
CA LYS A 40 0.32 -12.12 3.97
C LYS A 40 0.57 -10.87 4.80
N ILE A 41 -0.51 -10.19 5.17
CA ILE A 41 -0.48 -9.19 6.25
C ILE A 41 -0.09 -9.94 7.54
N PRO A 42 0.91 -9.47 8.30
CA PRO A 42 1.52 -10.18 9.43
C PRO A 42 0.66 -10.09 10.69
N LEU A 43 -0.63 -10.40 10.56
CA LEU A 43 -1.61 -10.39 11.63
C LEU A 43 -2.45 -11.66 11.55
N SER A 44 -2.51 -12.42 12.64
CA SER A 44 -3.38 -13.58 12.76
C SER A 44 -4.83 -13.15 12.96
N ILE A 45 -5.76 -14.08 12.77
CA ILE A 45 -7.20 -13.88 13.05
C ILE A 45 -7.47 -13.48 14.51
N PHE A 46 -6.58 -13.81 15.45
CA PHE A 46 -6.67 -13.45 16.86
C PHE A 46 -5.92 -12.15 17.20
N GLY A 47 -5.48 -11.38 16.20
CA GLY A 47 -4.80 -10.10 16.41
C GLY A 47 -3.38 -10.20 17.00
N LYS A 48 -2.77 -11.39 16.95
CA LYS A 48 -1.32 -11.56 17.21
C LYS A 48 -0.52 -11.30 15.96
N PHE A 49 0.63 -10.62 16.11
CA PHE A 49 1.55 -10.40 15.00
C PHE A 49 2.16 -11.73 14.55
N GLN A 50 2.37 -11.87 13.25
CA GLN A 50 3.08 -12.99 12.65
C GLN A 50 4.45 -12.48 12.20
N VAL A 51 5.51 -13.06 12.74
CA VAL A 51 6.90 -12.64 12.50
C VAL A 51 7.71 -13.80 11.96
N GLU A 52 8.86 -13.51 11.35
CA GLU A 52 9.80 -14.53 10.93
C GLU A 52 10.33 -15.29 12.15
N LYS A 53 10.41 -16.61 12.07
CA LYS A 53 10.80 -17.46 13.21
C LYS A 53 12.31 -17.59 13.37
N GLU A 54 13.04 -17.49 12.27
CA GLU A 54 14.47 -17.80 12.20
C GLU A 54 15.16 -16.89 11.16
N GLY A 55 16.49 -16.84 11.19
CA GLY A 55 17.31 -16.06 10.27
C GLY A 55 17.59 -14.64 10.75
N GLU A 56 18.15 -13.81 9.86
CA GLU A 56 18.59 -12.43 10.15
C GLU A 56 17.46 -11.53 10.67
N HIS A 57 16.22 -11.82 10.27
CA HIS A 57 15.03 -11.04 10.63
C HIS A 57 14.12 -11.78 11.62
N ALA A 58 14.64 -12.72 12.41
CA ALA A 58 13.86 -13.39 13.45
C ALA A 58 13.16 -12.37 14.37
N ASP A 59 11.92 -12.67 14.76
CA ASP A 59 11.01 -11.81 15.52
C ASP A 59 10.58 -10.51 14.79
N GLN A 60 10.93 -10.35 13.52
CA GLN A 60 10.60 -9.16 12.73
C GLN A 60 9.73 -9.50 11.51
N PHE A 61 9.20 -8.46 10.89
CA PHE A 61 8.65 -8.51 9.53
C PHE A 61 8.97 -7.22 8.77
N ASN A 62 8.92 -7.29 7.44
CA ASN A 62 9.13 -6.12 6.58
C ASN A 62 7.87 -5.25 6.52
N LEU A 63 7.79 -4.21 7.35
CA LEU A 63 6.60 -3.35 7.48
C LEU A 63 6.19 -2.70 6.15
N LYS A 64 7.16 -2.28 5.32
CA LYS A 64 6.85 -1.67 4.02
C LYS A 64 6.12 -2.66 3.11
N MET A 65 6.66 -3.87 2.99
CA MET A 65 6.11 -4.90 2.12
C MET A 65 4.78 -5.44 2.65
N SER A 66 4.69 -5.58 3.97
CA SER A 66 3.51 -6.09 4.68
C SER A 66 2.33 -5.11 4.80
N ALA A 67 2.51 -3.83 4.44
CA ALA A 67 1.44 -2.83 4.52
C ALA A 67 1.44 -1.81 3.38
N LEU A 68 2.50 -1.01 3.25
CA LEU A 68 2.50 0.12 2.30
C LEU A 68 2.35 -0.34 0.85
N THR A 69 2.98 -1.45 0.48
CA THR A 69 2.84 -2.06 -0.85
C THR A 69 1.37 -2.31 -1.20
N PHE A 70 0.60 -2.95 -0.32
CA PHE A 70 -0.83 -3.19 -0.53
C PHE A 70 -1.65 -1.93 -0.76
N ILE A 71 -1.47 -0.91 0.11
CA ILE A 71 -2.20 0.35 -0.04
C ILE A 71 -1.87 0.98 -1.40
N VAL A 72 -0.57 1.07 -1.71
CA VAL A 72 -0.08 1.67 -2.95
C VAL A 72 -0.63 0.94 -4.16
N ASP A 73 -0.63 -0.39 -4.16
CA ASP A 73 -0.98 -1.19 -5.33
C ASP A 73 -2.48 -1.23 -5.55
N VAL A 74 -3.29 -1.44 -4.50
CA VAL A 74 -4.76 -1.36 -4.60
C VAL A 74 -5.20 0.03 -5.07
N THR A 75 -4.66 1.10 -4.48
CA THR A 75 -4.96 2.47 -4.88
C THR A 75 -4.52 2.75 -6.32
N ARG A 76 -3.34 2.26 -6.73
CA ARG A 76 -2.85 2.42 -8.10
C ARG A 76 -3.78 1.72 -9.09
N ILE A 77 -4.28 0.53 -8.76
CA ILE A 77 -5.17 -0.24 -9.63
C ILE A 77 -6.52 0.47 -9.80
N PHE A 78 -7.09 1.00 -8.72
CA PHE A 78 -8.26 1.88 -8.81
C PHE A 78 -8.02 3.08 -9.73
N ALA A 79 -6.90 3.78 -9.56
CA ALA A 79 -6.55 4.93 -10.39
C ALA A 79 -6.37 4.54 -11.87
N LEU A 80 -5.63 3.47 -12.15
CA LEU A 80 -5.35 2.99 -13.50
C LEU A 80 -6.62 2.58 -14.25
N SER A 81 -7.53 1.85 -13.59
CA SER A 81 -8.81 1.43 -14.21
C SER A 81 -9.71 2.60 -14.61
N LYS A 82 -9.46 3.78 -14.06
CA LYS A 82 -10.22 5.02 -14.30
C LYS A 82 -9.40 6.04 -15.06
N GLN A 83 -8.27 5.60 -15.62
CA GLN A 83 -7.34 6.40 -16.44
C GLN A 83 -6.87 7.67 -15.70
N LEU A 84 -6.72 7.58 -14.38
CA LEU A 84 -6.19 8.68 -13.57
C LEU A 84 -4.66 8.68 -13.64
N ASN A 85 -4.06 9.85 -13.81
CA ASN A 85 -2.62 10.02 -13.99
C ASN A 85 -1.89 10.55 -12.73
N ASP A 86 -2.56 10.60 -11.58
CA ASP A 86 -1.96 11.09 -10.33
C ASP A 86 -0.71 10.28 -9.96
N LEU A 87 0.30 10.98 -9.42
CA LEU A 87 1.64 10.44 -9.25
C LEU A 87 1.85 9.73 -7.91
N ASN A 88 1.33 10.30 -6.81
CA ASN A 88 1.49 9.76 -5.47
C ASN A 88 0.18 9.11 -4.94
N THR A 89 0.33 8.23 -3.95
CA THR A 89 -0.78 7.42 -3.41
C THR A 89 -1.85 8.25 -2.71
N VAL A 90 -1.46 9.28 -1.97
CA VAL A 90 -2.40 10.16 -1.25
C VAL A 90 -3.29 10.92 -2.24
N GLU A 91 -2.71 11.47 -3.30
CA GLU A 91 -3.46 12.20 -4.32
C GLU A 91 -4.38 11.27 -5.12
N ARG A 92 -3.94 10.04 -5.43
CA ARG A 92 -4.82 9.01 -6.01
C ARG A 92 -6.04 8.74 -5.12
N LEU A 93 -5.84 8.52 -3.82
CA LEU A 93 -6.93 8.29 -2.86
C LEU A 93 -7.92 9.47 -2.83
N LYS A 94 -7.42 10.70 -2.73
CA LYS A 94 -8.25 11.91 -2.77
C LYS A 94 -9.01 12.03 -4.10
N HIS A 95 -8.39 11.69 -5.22
CA HIS A 95 -9.05 11.73 -6.53
C HIS A 95 -10.17 10.68 -6.64
N LEU A 96 -9.89 9.44 -6.23
CA LEU A 96 -10.88 8.35 -6.21
C LEU A 96 -12.11 8.71 -5.36
N ARG A 97 -11.89 9.40 -4.24
CA ARG A 97 -12.94 9.98 -3.40
C ARG A 97 -13.76 11.05 -4.12
N ARG A 98 -13.10 12.05 -4.73
CA ARG A 98 -13.77 13.13 -5.50
C ARG A 98 -14.64 12.58 -6.64
N LYS A 99 -14.18 11.50 -7.29
CA LYS A 99 -14.90 10.79 -8.36
C LYS A 99 -15.94 9.79 -7.83
N LYS A 100 -16.13 9.68 -6.51
CA LYS A 100 -17.07 8.77 -5.83
C LYS A 100 -16.84 7.28 -6.17
N ILE A 101 -15.61 6.92 -6.54
CA ILE A 101 -15.22 5.51 -6.78
C ILE A 101 -15.00 4.80 -5.44
N LEU A 102 -14.45 5.51 -4.47
CA LEU A 102 -14.32 5.07 -3.08
C LEU A 102 -15.12 5.99 -2.17
N SER A 103 -15.69 5.44 -1.10
CA SER A 103 -16.40 6.25 -0.10
C SER A 103 -15.42 7.14 0.69
N GLU A 104 -15.93 8.25 1.22
CA GLU A 104 -15.19 9.14 2.13
C GLU A 104 -14.56 8.35 3.29
N GLU A 105 -15.36 7.50 3.93
CA GLU A 105 -14.93 6.62 5.03
C GLU A 105 -13.79 5.69 4.61
N THR A 106 -13.90 5.03 3.45
CA THR A 106 -12.84 4.14 2.96
C THR A 106 -11.54 4.91 2.77
N VAL A 107 -11.60 6.08 2.15
CA VAL A 107 -10.40 6.89 1.89
C VAL A 107 -9.78 7.40 3.19
N GLN A 108 -10.59 7.89 4.14
CA GLN A 108 -10.09 8.37 5.43
C GLN A 108 -9.43 7.25 6.23
N ASN A 109 -10.04 6.06 6.28
CA ASN A 109 -9.48 4.91 6.97
C ASN A 109 -8.14 4.47 6.34
N VAL A 110 -8.07 4.41 5.01
CA VAL A 110 -6.84 4.00 4.30
C VAL A 110 -5.73 5.04 4.45
N LEU A 111 -6.05 6.34 4.43
CA LEU A 111 -5.07 7.40 4.69
C LEU A 111 -4.52 7.33 6.11
N SER A 112 -5.38 7.16 7.12
CA SER A 112 -4.96 7.00 8.51
C SER A 112 -4.06 5.77 8.71
N ALA A 113 -4.40 4.65 8.06
CA ALA A 113 -3.56 3.45 8.07
C ALA A 113 -2.21 3.68 7.37
N TYR A 114 -2.20 4.38 6.24
CA TYR A 114 -0.98 4.75 5.52
C TYR A 114 -0.05 5.61 6.38
N GLU A 115 -0.59 6.68 6.98
CA GLU A 115 0.14 7.59 7.87
C GLU A 115 0.72 6.84 9.08
N THR A 116 -0.10 6.03 9.75
CA THR A 116 0.34 5.19 10.88
C THR A 116 1.54 4.31 10.52
N VAL A 117 1.49 3.65 9.36
CA VAL A 117 2.56 2.75 8.92
C VAL A 117 3.82 3.53 8.54
N VAL A 118 3.67 4.66 7.84
CA VAL A 118 4.79 5.54 7.49
C VAL A 118 5.47 6.07 8.75
N ASP A 119 4.70 6.54 9.73
CA ASP A 119 5.20 7.08 10.99
C ASP A 119 5.99 6.02 11.77
N ILE A 120 5.46 4.81 11.91
CA ILE A 120 6.16 3.72 12.61
C ILE A 120 7.45 3.37 11.88
N LEU A 121 7.41 3.23 10.55
CA LEU A 121 8.58 2.89 9.75
C LEU A 121 9.68 3.96 9.86
N MET A 122 9.32 5.23 9.73
CA MET A 122 10.28 6.34 9.83
C MET A 122 10.90 6.43 11.23
N ASN A 123 10.08 6.32 12.29
CA ASN A 123 10.59 6.34 13.66
C ASN A 123 11.56 5.20 13.94
N GLU A 124 11.26 3.99 13.46
CA GLU A 124 12.16 2.85 13.62
C GLU A 124 13.49 3.06 12.87
N GLN A 125 13.42 3.55 11.63
CA GLN A 125 14.62 3.88 10.84
C GLN A 125 15.48 4.96 11.51
N ILE A 126 14.85 6.00 12.07
CA ILE A 126 15.54 7.05 12.84
C ILE A 126 16.21 6.45 14.09
N ASN A 127 15.51 5.57 14.82
CA ASN A 127 16.05 4.93 16.02
C ASN A 127 17.25 4.02 15.71
N LYS A 128 17.19 3.25 14.60
CA LYS A 128 18.33 2.44 14.12
C LYS A 128 19.52 3.33 13.75
N SER A 129 19.27 4.39 12.99
CA SER A 129 20.30 5.36 12.60
C SER A 129 21.00 5.99 13.81
N LYS A 130 20.24 6.43 14.82
CA LYS A 130 20.79 6.99 16.08
C LYS A 130 21.66 6.00 16.87
N ARG A 131 21.49 4.70 16.65
CA ARG A 131 22.27 3.62 17.26
C ARG A 131 23.40 3.12 16.35
N ASN A 132 23.68 3.82 15.25
CA ASN A 132 24.66 3.46 14.22
C ASN A 132 24.35 2.13 13.50
N TYR A 133 23.09 1.70 13.48
CA TYR A 133 22.64 0.60 12.62
C TYR A 133 22.15 1.15 11.28
N SER A 134 22.29 0.34 10.22
CA SER A 134 21.73 0.66 8.91
C SER A 134 20.20 0.71 8.98
N PRO A 135 19.55 1.79 8.53
CA PRO A 135 18.10 1.84 8.42
C PRO A 135 17.57 0.78 7.43
N ASP A 136 16.62 -0.02 7.87
CA ASP A 136 15.97 -1.04 7.06
C ASP A 136 14.43 -0.92 7.14
N LYS A 137 13.69 -1.91 6.65
CA LYS A 137 12.22 -1.93 6.67
C LYS A 137 11.65 -2.95 7.67
N TYR A 138 12.50 -3.61 8.43
CA TYR A 138 12.16 -4.69 9.33
C TYR A 138 11.92 -4.15 10.73
N ILE A 139 10.79 -4.53 11.31
CA ILE A 139 10.40 -4.11 12.65
C ILE A 139 10.07 -5.32 13.49
N ASP A 140 10.46 -5.26 14.77
CA ASP A 140 9.95 -6.14 15.80
C ASP A 140 8.70 -5.48 16.39
N PRO A 141 7.49 -6.02 16.14
CA PRO A 141 6.26 -5.38 16.57
C PRO A 141 6.10 -5.38 18.09
N TYR A 142 6.75 -6.29 18.81
CA TYR A 142 6.65 -6.40 20.26
C TYR A 142 7.57 -5.41 21.00
N LYS A 143 8.54 -4.82 20.29
CA LYS A 143 9.35 -3.68 20.78
C LYS A 143 8.67 -2.32 20.63
N LEU A 144 7.56 -2.24 19.89
CA LEU A 144 6.76 -1.03 19.80
C LEU A 144 6.01 -0.77 21.12
N SER A 145 5.70 0.50 21.40
CA SER A 145 4.80 0.85 22.51
C SER A 145 3.43 0.20 22.30
N LEU A 146 2.71 -0.09 23.39
CA LEU A 146 1.37 -0.71 23.31
C LEU A 146 0.39 0.11 22.44
N LEU A 147 0.51 1.45 22.49
CA LEU A 147 -0.24 2.35 21.62
C LEU A 147 0.07 2.10 20.14
N ASN A 148 1.35 2.05 19.76
CA ASN A 148 1.76 1.81 18.37
C ASN A 148 1.44 0.38 17.91
N GLN A 149 1.50 -0.60 18.81
CA GLN A 149 1.03 -1.95 18.51
C GLN A 149 -0.45 -1.95 18.15
N ASN A 150 -1.30 -1.28 18.94
CA ASN A 150 -2.73 -1.20 18.68
C ASN A 150 -3.03 -0.46 17.36
N LYS A 151 -2.41 0.69 17.14
CA LYS A 151 -2.52 1.44 15.87
C LYS A 151 -2.10 0.61 14.67
N LEU A 152 -1.01 -0.15 14.78
CA LEU A 152 -0.52 -1.00 13.69
C LEU A 152 -1.48 -2.16 13.38
N LYS A 153 -2.07 -2.78 14.42
CA LYS A 153 -3.10 -3.82 14.24
C LYS A 153 -4.33 -3.26 13.53
N GLU A 154 -4.78 -2.08 13.93
CA GLU A 154 -5.90 -1.41 13.27
C GLU A 154 -5.59 -1.08 11.81
N ALA A 155 -4.40 -0.55 11.52
CA ALA A 155 -3.92 -0.30 10.16
C ALA A 155 -3.92 -1.59 9.33
N PHE A 156 -3.38 -2.69 9.85
CA PHE A 156 -3.40 -4.00 9.17
C PHE A 156 -4.81 -4.50 8.88
N ASN A 157 -5.74 -4.35 9.81
CA ASN A 157 -7.15 -4.70 9.57
C ASN A 157 -7.77 -3.86 8.45
N THR A 158 -7.50 -2.55 8.45
CA THR A 158 -7.96 -1.65 7.39
C THR A 158 -7.37 -2.01 6.03
N ILE A 159 -6.07 -2.33 5.98
CA ILE A 159 -5.39 -2.76 4.74
C ILE A 159 -5.98 -4.07 4.23
N SER A 160 -6.23 -5.04 5.10
CA SER A 160 -6.85 -6.31 4.75
C SER A 160 -8.25 -6.12 4.17
N LYS A 161 -9.04 -5.21 4.75
CA LYS A 161 -10.36 -4.84 4.24
C LYS A 161 -10.25 -4.15 2.88
N TYR A 162 -9.30 -3.22 2.72
CA TYR A 162 -9.11 -2.48 1.48
C TYR A 162 -8.68 -3.38 0.32
N LEU A 163 -7.75 -4.30 0.56
CA LEU A 163 -7.36 -5.32 -0.41
C LEU A 163 -8.56 -6.19 -0.83
N SER A 164 -9.34 -6.65 0.16
CA SER A 164 -10.55 -7.44 -0.11
C SER A 164 -11.58 -6.66 -0.93
N THR A 165 -11.76 -5.37 -0.66
CA THR A 165 -12.62 -4.47 -1.45
C THR A 165 -12.13 -4.36 -2.89
N GLY A 166 -10.83 -4.14 -3.10
CA GLY A 166 -10.22 -4.10 -4.43
C GLY A 166 -10.47 -5.38 -5.22
N ILE A 167 -10.14 -6.54 -4.63
CA ILE A 167 -10.33 -7.85 -5.29
C ILE A 167 -11.80 -8.08 -5.65
N LYS A 168 -12.74 -7.82 -4.72
CA LYS A 168 -14.18 -7.98 -4.99
C LYS A 168 -14.67 -7.05 -6.08
N TYR A 169 -14.22 -5.80 -6.08
CA TYR A 169 -14.61 -4.81 -7.09
C TYR A 169 -14.27 -5.29 -8.50
N TYR A 170 -13.05 -5.78 -8.73
CA TYR A 170 -12.61 -6.21 -10.06
C TYR A 170 -12.99 -7.64 -10.44
N LYS A 171 -13.21 -8.55 -9.47
CA LYS A 171 -13.78 -9.88 -9.77
C LYS A 171 -15.28 -9.82 -10.09
N GLY A 172 -16.00 -8.84 -9.53
CA GLY A 172 -17.45 -8.67 -9.75
C GLY A 172 -17.84 -7.83 -10.97
N HIS A 173 -16.88 -7.15 -11.61
CA HIS A 173 -17.08 -6.35 -12.82
C HIS A 173 -16.14 -6.87 -13.92
N PRO A 174 -16.51 -7.94 -14.64
CA PRO A 174 -15.73 -8.42 -15.79
C PRO A 174 -15.62 -7.38 -16.90
#